data_AF-A0A1U7XYZ2-F1
#
_entry.id   AF-A0A1U7XYZ2-F1
#
_cell.length_a   1.000
_cell.length_b   1.000
_cell.length_c   1.000
_cell.angle_alpha   90.00
_cell.angle_beta   90.00
_cell.angle_gamma   90.00
#
_symmetry.space_group_name_H-M   'P 1'
#
loop_
_entity.id
_entity.type
_entity.pdbx_description
1 polymer ?
#
loop_
_entity_poly.entity_id
_entity_poly.type
_entity_poly.pdbx_seq_one_letter_code
_entity_poly.pdbx_strand_id
1 'polypeptide(L)'
;NRFGFNCRVWPPILGPKYDGKYLHKVLEDKLGETRLHQTLTNVVIPTFDMKKFQPIIFTKSEIANSPHLDAKMSDICYGTAAAPTYFPPYYFENDDGKGNQHEFNLIDGGVVAVNPALIAVSTVTKSVDPSVASIKPLDVKQVLLLSLGTGTTADFAGTYTAKEADNWGLVSWLFHNNSNPLIEMSSEASVIMNDYYIATIYRALGAETNYLRIEVRQSRSKTT
;
A
#
# COMPACT_ATOMS: atom_id res chain seq x y z
N ASN A 1 -15.71 14.55 39.00
CA ASN A 1 -14.91 15.68 38.45
C ASN A 1 -13.45 15.48 38.85
N ARG A 2 -12.47 15.19 38.00
CA ARG A 2 -12.33 15.18 36.54
C ARG A 2 -11.26 14.10 36.21
N PHE A 3 -11.57 13.15 35.35
CA PHE A 3 -10.57 12.33 34.67
C PHE A 3 -9.92 13.19 33.58
N GLY A 4 -8.60 13.34 33.59
CA GLY A 4 -7.84 14.02 32.55
C GLY A 4 -6.89 13.03 31.88
N PHE A 5 -7.28 12.48 30.74
CA PHE A 5 -6.36 11.80 29.84
C PHE A 5 -5.50 12.85 29.15
N ASN A 6 -4.26 13.00 29.62
CA ASN A 6 -3.28 13.89 29.00
C ASN A 6 -2.46 13.07 27.98
N CYS A 7 -2.97 12.89 26.77
CA CYS A 7 -2.16 12.39 25.65
C CYS A 7 -1.27 13.55 25.16
N ARG A 8 -0.05 13.62 25.71
CA ARG A 8 1.01 14.49 25.19
C ARG A 8 1.54 13.88 23.90
N VAL A 9 1.14 14.44 22.76
CA VAL A 9 1.71 14.13 21.44
C VAL A 9 3.14 14.67 21.42
N TRP A 10 4.14 13.79 21.56
CA TRP A 10 5.52 14.14 21.28
C TRP A 10 5.74 14.14 19.76
N PRO A 11 6.65 14.98 19.22
CA PRO A 11 7.08 14.85 17.83
C PRO A 11 7.68 13.44 17.61
N PRO A 12 7.73 12.92 16.36
CA PRO A 12 8.18 11.56 16.03
C PRO A 12 9.70 11.39 16.16
N ILE A 13 10.27 11.78 17.29
CA ILE A 13 11.71 11.75 17.59
C ILE A 13 12.08 10.45 18.31
N LEU A 14 11.14 9.81 19.02
CA LEU A 14 11.38 8.61 19.85
C LEU A 14 10.52 7.39 19.47
N GLY A 15 9.70 7.49 18.41
CA GLY A 15 8.83 6.39 17.98
C GLY A 15 7.76 6.82 16.98
N PRO A 16 6.95 5.86 16.49
CA PRO A 16 5.84 6.14 15.59
C PRO A 16 4.73 6.94 16.31
N LYS A 17 3.93 7.67 15.52
CA LYS A 17 2.82 8.50 16.01
C LYS A 17 1.75 7.71 16.77
N TYR A 18 1.55 6.45 16.40
CA TYR A 18 0.62 5.51 17.01
C TYR A 18 1.35 4.24 17.40
N ASP A 19 0.90 3.54 18.45
CA ASP A 19 1.54 2.30 18.94
C ASP A 19 1.09 1.03 18.20
N GLY A 20 0.10 1.14 17.31
CA GLY A 20 -0.45 0.04 16.51
C GLY A 20 -1.35 -0.94 17.26
N LYS A 21 -1.39 -0.92 18.60
CA LYS A 21 -2.09 -1.95 19.39
C LYS A 21 -3.57 -2.02 19.09
N TYR A 22 -4.22 -0.86 18.98
CA TYR A 22 -5.65 -0.81 18.67
C TYR A 22 -5.95 -1.26 17.23
N LEU A 23 -5.12 -0.88 16.26
CA LEU A 23 -5.25 -1.33 14.87
C LEU A 23 -5.17 -2.86 14.80
N HIS A 24 -4.13 -3.44 15.40
CA HIS A 24 -3.94 -4.89 15.42
C HIS A 24 -5.11 -5.61 16.07
N LYS A 25 -5.56 -5.14 17.25
CA LYS A 25 -6.72 -5.70 17.95
C LYS A 25 -7.97 -5.71 17.07
N VAL A 26 -8.27 -4.60 16.39
CA VAL A 26 -9.45 -4.53 15.51
C VAL A 26 -9.33 -5.50 14.33
N LEU A 27 -8.13 -5.67 13.78
CA LEU A 27 -7.88 -6.63 12.70
C LEU A 27 -8.08 -8.07 13.18
N GLU A 28 -7.55 -8.43 14.35
CA GLU A 28 -7.77 -9.74 14.99
C GLU A 28 -9.25 -9.98 15.30
N ASP A 29 -9.93 -9.00 15.91
CA ASP A 29 -11.35 -9.10 16.26
C ASP A 29 -12.25 -9.29 15.02
N LYS A 30 -11.86 -8.73 13.86
CA LYS A 30 -12.66 -8.77 12.62
C LYS A 30 -12.31 -9.91 11.68
N LEU A 31 -11.03 -10.29 11.60
CA LEU A 31 -10.54 -11.29 10.64
C LEU A 31 -10.30 -12.64 11.31
N GLY A 32 -10.15 -12.67 12.64
CA GLY A 32 -9.90 -13.88 13.42
C GLY A 32 -8.69 -14.64 12.90
N GLU A 33 -8.84 -15.96 12.79
CA GLU A 33 -7.80 -16.88 12.33
C GLU A 33 -7.78 -17.05 10.80
N THR A 34 -8.50 -16.21 10.06
CA THR A 34 -8.60 -16.33 8.60
C THR A 34 -7.22 -16.17 7.96
N ARG A 35 -6.81 -17.12 7.12
CA ARG A 35 -5.56 -17.12 6.37
C ARG A 35 -5.75 -16.75 4.91
N LEU A 36 -4.65 -16.37 4.26
CA LEU A 36 -4.65 -15.92 2.86
C LEU A 36 -5.32 -16.91 1.88
N HIS A 37 -5.11 -18.22 2.05
CA HIS A 37 -5.74 -19.23 1.19
C HIS A 37 -7.28 -19.25 1.30
N GLN A 38 -7.83 -18.77 2.43
CA GLN A 38 -9.26 -18.76 2.71
C GLN A 38 -10.00 -17.57 2.09
N THR A 39 -9.30 -16.64 1.43
CA THR A 39 -9.97 -15.53 0.74
C THR A 39 -10.90 -16.04 -0.36
N LEU A 40 -12.07 -15.41 -0.49
CA LEU A 40 -13.11 -15.81 -1.45
C LEU A 40 -12.70 -15.56 -2.90
N THR A 41 -11.87 -14.54 -3.13
CA THR A 41 -11.28 -14.19 -4.43
C THR A 41 -9.76 -14.17 -4.32
N ASN A 42 -9.07 -14.11 -5.46
CA ASN A 42 -7.67 -13.76 -5.45
C ASN A 42 -7.52 -12.32 -4.92
N VAL A 43 -6.52 -12.10 -4.08
CA VAL A 43 -6.20 -10.80 -3.48
C VAL A 43 -4.75 -10.47 -3.80
N VAL A 44 -4.44 -9.17 -3.82
CA VAL A 44 -3.07 -8.67 -4.04
C VAL A 44 -2.80 -7.61 -2.98
N ILE A 45 -2.01 -7.97 -1.98
CA ILE A 45 -1.74 -7.10 -0.83
C ILE A 45 -0.22 -6.85 -0.74
N PRO A 46 0.28 -5.69 -1.20
CA PRO A 46 1.69 -5.37 -1.16
C PRO A 46 2.14 -5.01 0.27
N THR A 47 3.37 -5.39 0.61
CA THR A 47 4.10 -4.99 1.81
C THR A 47 5.59 -4.88 1.45
N PHE A 48 6.40 -4.24 2.28
CA PHE A 48 7.85 -4.25 2.12
C PHE A 48 8.50 -4.92 3.33
N ASP A 49 9.33 -5.94 3.12
CA ASP A 49 10.08 -6.59 4.20
C ASP A 49 11.42 -5.86 4.38
N MET A 50 11.59 -5.21 5.54
CA MET A 50 12.78 -4.41 5.83
C MET A 50 14.02 -5.25 6.16
N LYS A 51 13.86 -6.51 6.57
CA LYS A 51 14.98 -7.41 6.87
C LYS A 51 15.52 -8.05 5.59
N LYS A 52 14.62 -8.49 4.71
CA LYS A 52 14.95 -9.03 3.37
C LYS A 52 15.23 -7.93 2.34
N PHE A 53 14.85 -6.70 2.65
CA PHE A 53 15.00 -5.51 1.81
C PHE A 53 14.34 -5.66 0.42
N GLN A 54 13.13 -6.22 0.40
CA GLN A 54 12.39 -6.46 -0.84
C GLN A 54 10.87 -6.40 -0.62
N PRO A 55 10.09 -6.11 -1.67
CA PRO A 55 8.64 -6.24 -1.62
C PRO A 55 8.20 -7.68 -1.35
N ILE A 56 7.17 -7.84 -0.52
CA ILE A 56 6.42 -9.09 -0.35
C ILE A 56 4.98 -8.82 -0.77
N ILE A 57 4.52 -9.48 -1.83
CA ILE A 57 3.17 -9.34 -2.35
C ILE A 57 2.37 -10.58 -1.96
N PHE A 58 1.47 -10.43 -0.99
CA PHE A 58 0.60 -11.52 -0.57
C PHE A 58 -0.49 -11.73 -1.62
N THR A 59 -0.46 -12.89 -2.27
CA THR A 59 -1.49 -13.30 -3.23
C THR A 59 -1.89 -14.76 -3.01
N LYS A 60 -3.17 -15.07 -3.23
CA LYS A 60 -3.68 -16.44 -3.06
C LYS A 60 -3.05 -17.40 -4.08
N SER A 61 -2.84 -16.93 -5.31
CA SER A 61 -2.28 -17.75 -6.39
C SER A 61 -0.82 -18.16 -6.19
N GLU A 62 -0.03 -17.39 -5.43
CA GLU A 62 1.39 -17.71 -5.17
C GLU A 62 1.59 -18.74 -4.05
N ILE A 63 0.57 -19.04 -3.24
CA ILE A 63 0.69 -19.98 -2.11
C ILE A 63 1.13 -21.37 -2.58
N ALA A 64 0.70 -21.81 -3.78
CA ALA A 64 1.09 -23.10 -4.33
C ALA A 64 2.61 -23.24 -4.54
N ASN A 65 3.27 -22.14 -4.90
CA ASN A 65 4.73 -22.10 -5.11
C ASN A 65 5.48 -21.69 -3.84
N SER A 66 4.85 -20.87 -3.01
CA SER A 66 5.43 -20.28 -1.80
C SER A 66 4.48 -20.44 -0.61
N PRO A 67 4.38 -21.65 -0.01
CA PRO A 67 3.42 -21.94 1.07
C PRO A 67 3.58 -21.05 2.30
N HIS A 68 4.81 -20.60 2.59
CA HIS A 68 5.11 -19.69 3.68
C HIS A 68 4.41 -18.33 3.59
N LEU A 69 3.87 -17.95 2.42
CA LEU A 69 3.07 -16.73 2.23
C LEU A 69 1.63 -16.87 2.73
N ASP A 70 1.16 -18.08 3.05
CA ASP A 70 -0.19 -18.28 3.59
C ASP A 70 -0.30 -17.83 5.06
N ALA A 71 -0.12 -16.54 5.32
CA ALA A 71 -0.17 -15.96 6.66
C ALA A 71 -1.61 -15.60 7.09
N LYS A 72 -1.81 -15.22 8.36
CA LYS A 72 -3.11 -14.70 8.81
C LYS A 72 -3.40 -13.37 8.13
N MET A 73 -4.68 -13.14 7.82
CA MET A 73 -5.12 -11.90 7.20
C MET A 73 -4.94 -10.70 8.13
N SER A 74 -5.05 -10.87 9.46
CA SER A 74 -4.74 -9.81 10.43
C SER A 74 -3.28 -9.34 10.33
N ASP A 75 -2.34 -10.28 10.22
CA ASP A 75 -0.91 -10.01 10.08
C ASP A 75 -0.60 -9.25 8.78
N ILE A 76 -1.15 -9.75 7.67
CA ILE A 76 -0.98 -9.15 6.33
C ILE A 76 -1.59 -7.74 6.30
N CYS A 77 -2.80 -7.57 6.83
CA CYS A 77 -3.50 -6.27 6.86
C CYS A 77 -2.82 -5.25 7.76
N TYR A 78 -2.21 -5.67 8.88
CA TYR A 78 -1.40 -4.76 9.68
C TYR A 78 -0.14 -4.37 8.92
N GLY A 79 0.58 -5.36 8.36
CA GLY A 79 1.83 -5.13 7.63
C GLY A 79 1.68 -4.15 6.47
N THR A 80 0.61 -4.28 5.67
CA THR A 80 0.36 -3.38 4.53
C THR A 80 0.01 -1.95 4.94
N ALA A 81 -0.51 -1.75 6.17
CA ALA A 81 -0.89 -0.44 6.70
C ALA A 81 0.14 0.17 7.66
N ALA A 82 1.27 -0.51 7.90
CA ALA A 82 2.29 -0.12 8.87
C ALA A 82 3.19 1.02 8.32
N ALA A 83 2.58 2.19 8.06
CA ALA A 83 3.25 3.35 7.48
C ALA A 83 4.41 3.85 8.35
N PRO A 84 5.63 3.98 7.80
CA PRO A 84 6.77 4.55 8.53
C PRO A 84 6.40 5.89 9.16
N THR A 85 6.88 6.14 10.38
CA THR A 85 6.54 7.30 11.24
C THR A 85 5.12 7.31 11.83
N TYR A 86 4.18 6.53 11.27
CA TYR A 86 2.79 6.44 11.77
C TYR A 86 2.56 5.24 12.68
N PHE A 87 3.01 4.06 12.26
CA PHE A 87 2.86 2.81 12.99
C PHE A 87 4.22 2.09 13.12
N PRO A 88 4.41 1.25 14.17
CA PRO A 88 5.57 0.39 14.25
C PRO A 88 5.59 -0.63 13.09
N PRO A 89 6.77 -1.02 12.58
CA PRO A 89 6.91 -2.21 11.73
C PRO A 89 6.30 -3.44 12.39
N TYR A 90 5.83 -4.38 11.57
CA TYR A 90 5.15 -5.57 12.03
C TYR A 90 6.02 -6.81 11.86
N TYR A 91 6.14 -7.58 12.93
CA TYR A 91 6.87 -8.84 12.92
C TYR A 91 5.95 -9.99 13.26
N PHE A 92 6.05 -11.06 12.48
CA PHE A 92 5.43 -12.34 12.77
C PHE A 92 6.22 -13.46 12.09
N GLU A 93 5.92 -14.70 12.48
CA GLU A 93 6.43 -15.91 11.86
C GLU A 93 5.29 -16.70 11.23
N ASN A 94 5.58 -17.38 10.13
CA ASN A 94 4.63 -18.30 9.50
C ASN A 94 5.34 -19.59 9.08
N ASP A 95 4.65 -20.71 9.28
CA ASP A 95 5.12 -22.03 8.88
C ASP A 95 4.82 -22.29 7.40
N ASP A 96 5.69 -23.00 6.70
CA ASP A 96 5.50 -23.40 5.29
C ASP A 96 4.73 -24.72 5.09
N GLY A 97 4.13 -25.27 6.16
CA GLY A 97 3.48 -26.57 6.19
C GLY A 97 4.45 -27.75 6.25
N LYS A 98 5.77 -27.49 6.23
CA LYS A 98 6.84 -28.50 6.33
C LYS A 98 7.62 -28.35 7.64
N GLY A 99 7.16 -27.51 8.56
CA GLY A 99 7.83 -27.26 9.85
C GLY A 99 8.94 -26.21 9.78
N ASN A 100 9.14 -25.52 8.64
CA ASN A 100 10.10 -24.43 8.56
C ASN A 100 9.39 -23.11 8.90
N GLN A 101 9.95 -22.37 9.85
CA GLN A 101 9.49 -21.05 10.22
C GLN A 101 10.10 -19.99 9.31
N HIS A 102 9.26 -19.09 8.82
CA HIS A 102 9.65 -17.95 7.99
C HIS A 102 9.27 -16.67 8.70
N GLU A 103 10.27 -15.84 8.97
CA GLU A 103 10.07 -14.51 9.56
C GLU A 103 9.66 -13.48 8.50
N PHE A 104 8.81 -12.55 8.92
CA PHE A 104 8.37 -11.39 8.17
C PHE A 104 8.60 -10.13 8.99
N ASN A 105 9.24 -9.11 8.40
CA ASN A 105 9.53 -7.84 9.05
C ASN A 105 8.95 -6.70 8.21
N LEU A 106 7.63 -6.52 8.28
CA LEU A 106 6.87 -5.78 7.29
C LEU A 106 6.65 -4.31 7.66
N ILE A 107 6.70 -3.47 6.63
CA ILE A 107 6.18 -2.10 6.63
C ILE A 107 5.20 -1.92 5.45
N ASP A 108 4.55 -0.76 5.45
CA ASP A 108 3.47 -0.38 4.54
C ASP A 108 3.72 -0.68 3.06
N GLY A 109 2.66 -1.14 2.39
CA GLY A 109 2.67 -1.44 0.96
C GLY A 109 2.88 -0.22 0.07
N GLY A 110 2.56 0.98 0.55
CA GLY A 110 2.79 2.26 -0.11
C GLY A 110 4.26 2.59 -0.35
N VAL A 111 5.19 1.95 0.37
CA VAL A 111 6.63 1.98 0.06
C VAL A 111 6.92 1.25 -1.26
N VAL A 112 6.12 0.23 -1.59
CA VAL A 112 6.21 -0.52 -2.85
C VAL A 112 5.40 0.16 -3.93
N ALA A 113 4.10 0.36 -3.67
CA ALA A 113 3.16 0.95 -4.61
C ALA A 113 1.97 1.54 -3.87
N VAL A 114 1.83 2.86 -3.92
CA VAL A 114 0.64 3.57 -3.40
C VAL A 114 -0.61 3.24 -4.23
N ASN A 115 -0.42 2.92 -5.51
CA ASN A 115 -1.47 2.44 -6.41
C ASN A 115 -1.14 1.00 -6.87
N PRO A 116 -1.72 -0.04 -6.26
CA PRO A 116 -1.40 -1.42 -6.59
C PRO A 116 -2.06 -1.92 -7.90
N ALA A 117 -2.75 -1.07 -8.66
CA ALA A 117 -3.50 -1.50 -9.84
C ALA A 117 -2.63 -2.20 -10.91
N LEU A 118 -1.41 -1.72 -11.15
CA LEU A 118 -0.50 -2.38 -12.09
C LEU A 118 0.05 -3.70 -11.52
N ILE A 119 0.24 -3.80 -10.20
CA ILE A 119 0.57 -5.06 -9.55
C ILE A 119 -0.56 -6.07 -9.81
N ALA A 120 -1.82 -5.67 -9.62
CA ALA A 120 -2.97 -6.53 -9.87
C ALA A 120 -3.04 -7.02 -11.33
N VAL A 121 -2.84 -6.13 -12.32
CA VAL A 121 -2.76 -6.53 -13.74
C VAL A 121 -1.62 -7.51 -13.99
N SER A 122 -0.46 -7.28 -13.35
CA SER A 122 0.69 -8.18 -13.47
C SER A 122 0.40 -9.56 -12.85
N THR A 123 -0.33 -9.60 -11.74
CA THR A 123 -0.74 -10.84 -11.08
C THR A 123 -1.69 -11.63 -11.97
N VAL A 124 -2.70 -11.00 -12.59
CA VAL A 124 -3.59 -11.67 -13.56
C VAL A 124 -2.80 -12.20 -14.75
N THR A 125 -1.86 -11.40 -15.27
CA THR A 125 -1.02 -11.77 -16.42
C THR A 125 -0.10 -12.96 -16.13
N LYS A 126 0.41 -13.06 -14.90
CA LYS A 126 1.30 -14.14 -14.45
C LYS A 126 0.55 -15.31 -13.81
N SER A 127 -0.74 -15.16 -13.54
CA SER A 127 -1.46 -16.07 -12.66
C SER A 127 -1.51 -17.47 -13.24
N VAL A 128 -1.29 -18.44 -12.38
CA VAL A 128 -1.60 -19.85 -12.65
C VAL A 128 -3.02 -20.21 -12.18
N ASP A 129 -3.80 -19.22 -11.72
CA ASP A 129 -5.18 -19.43 -11.29
C ASP A 129 -6.05 -19.91 -12.47
N PRO A 130 -6.64 -21.11 -12.39
CA PRO A 130 -7.49 -21.65 -13.44
C PRO A 130 -8.63 -20.73 -13.84
N SER A 131 -9.12 -19.86 -12.94
CA SER A 131 -10.23 -18.94 -13.24
C SER A 131 -9.85 -17.83 -14.24
N VAL A 132 -8.56 -17.55 -14.42
CA VAL A 132 -8.05 -16.56 -15.38
C VAL A 132 -7.13 -17.17 -16.42
N ALA A 133 -6.97 -18.49 -16.45
CA ALA A 133 -6.08 -19.20 -17.38
C ALA A 133 -6.45 -19.02 -18.87
N SER A 134 -7.69 -18.61 -19.17
CA SER A 134 -8.13 -18.28 -20.54
C SER A 134 -7.64 -16.91 -21.02
N ILE A 135 -7.21 -16.03 -20.11
CA ILE A 135 -6.67 -14.71 -20.44
C ILE A 135 -5.22 -14.91 -20.88
N LYS A 136 -4.94 -14.55 -22.14
CA LYS A 136 -3.56 -14.58 -22.63
C LYS A 136 -2.73 -13.55 -21.88
N PRO A 137 -1.43 -13.80 -21.63
CA PRO A 137 -0.57 -12.81 -20.99
C PRO A 137 -0.65 -11.45 -21.68
N LEU A 138 -0.88 -10.38 -20.89
CA LEU A 138 -1.04 -9.00 -21.35
C LEU A 138 -2.26 -8.73 -22.27
N ASP A 139 -3.22 -9.66 -22.38
CA ASP A 139 -4.47 -9.42 -23.12
C ASP A 139 -5.46 -8.59 -22.29
N VAL A 140 -5.13 -7.31 -22.10
CA VAL A 140 -5.93 -6.35 -21.34
C VAL A 140 -7.32 -6.09 -21.94
N LYS A 141 -7.60 -6.54 -23.17
CA LYS A 141 -8.96 -6.52 -23.73
C LYS A 141 -9.91 -7.43 -22.98
N GLN A 142 -9.39 -8.48 -22.34
CA GLN A 142 -10.16 -9.41 -21.51
C GLN A 142 -10.13 -9.04 -20.02
N VAL A 143 -9.48 -7.93 -19.65
CA VAL A 143 -9.37 -7.47 -18.27
C VAL A 143 -10.13 -6.16 -18.11
N LEU A 144 -11.14 -6.15 -17.25
CA LEU A 144 -11.78 -4.92 -16.78
C LEU A 144 -11.11 -4.48 -15.49
N LEU A 145 -10.52 -3.28 -15.47
CA LEU A 145 -9.80 -2.74 -14.33
C LEU A 145 -10.49 -1.48 -13.78
N LEU A 146 -11.04 -1.61 -12.58
CA LEU A 146 -11.48 -0.48 -11.76
C LEU A 146 -10.39 -0.16 -10.74
N SER A 147 -9.84 1.05 -10.81
CA SER A 147 -8.84 1.56 -9.88
C SER A 147 -9.43 2.70 -9.06
N LEU A 148 -9.39 2.57 -7.74
CA LEU A 148 -9.96 3.55 -6.81
C LEU A 148 -8.83 4.25 -6.06
N GLY A 149 -8.88 5.59 -6.04
CA GLY A 149 -7.98 6.43 -5.28
C GLY A 149 -8.57 6.90 -3.96
N THR A 150 -7.69 7.27 -3.03
CA THR A 150 -8.07 7.83 -1.72
C THR A 150 -8.12 9.36 -1.72
N GLY A 151 -8.08 9.97 -2.91
CA GLY A 151 -8.00 11.41 -3.10
C GLY A 151 -6.56 11.88 -3.24
N THR A 152 -6.35 12.87 -4.10
CA THR A 152 -5.15 13.69 -4.09
C THR A 152 -5.53 15.08 -3.61
N THR A 153 -4.76 15.62 -2.67
CA THR A 153 -4.97 17.00 -2.23
C THR A 153 -4.47 17.92 -3.33
N ALA A 154 -5.34 18.73 -3.94
CA ALA A 154 -4.86 19.81 -4.83
C ALA A 154 -4.09 20.89 -4.06
N ASP A 155 -4.02 20.78 -2.73
CA ASP A 155 -3.11 21.55 -1.89
C ASP A 155 -1.63 21.30 -2.22
N PHE A 156 -1.28 20.19 -2.90
CA PHE A 156 0.07 19.93 -3.39
C PHE A 156 0.56 20.90 -4.46
N ALA A 157 -0.37 21.46 -5.26
CA ALA A 157 -0.03 22.43 -6.29
C ALA A 157 0.40 23.75 -5.64
N GLY A 158 1.72 23.97 -5.58
CA GLY A 158 2.32 25.15 -4.96
C GLY A 158 2.50 25.06 -3.45
N THR A 159 2.51 23.85 -2.84
CA THR A 159 2.86 23.68 -1.41
C THR A 159 4.32 24.01 -1.13
N TYR A 160 5.18 23.66 -2.07
CA TYR A 160 6.61 23.80 -1.94
C TYR A 160 7.14 24.45 -3.21
N THR A 161 7.92 25.51 -3.04
CA THR A 161 8.63 26.15 -4.15
C THR A 161 10.12 25.83 -4.08
N ALA A 162 10.80 25.81 -5.24
CA ALA A 162 12.24 25.65 -5.28
C ALA A 162 12.97 26.72 -4.45
N LYS A 163 12.42 27.95 -4.38
CA LYS A 163 12.98 29.04 -3.59
C LYS A 163 12.92 28.77 -2.08
N GLU A 164 11.85 28.15 -1.60
CA GLU A 164 11.73 27.73 -0.19
C GLU A 164 12.62 26.52 0.11
N ALA A 165 12.69 25.58 -0.84
CA ALA A 165 13.47 24.35 -0.72
C ALA A 165 14.99 24.54 -0.94
N ASP A 166 15.43 25.68 -1.45
CA ASP A 166 16.84 26.00 -1.76
C ASP A 166 17.79 25.80 -0.57
N ASN A 167 17.28 25.98 0.65
CA ASN A 167 18.04 25.83 1.89
C ASN A 167 17.60 24.61 2.72
N TRP A 168 16.88 23.65 2.12
CA TRP A 168 16.45 22.45 2.83
C TRP A 168 17.59 21.45 3.03
N GLY A 169 17.85 21.14 4.30
CA GLY A 169 18.67 19.99 4.70
C GLY A 169 17.83 18.73 4.95
N LEU A 170 18.48 17.66 5.42
CA LEU A 170 17.86 16.34 5.68
C LEU A 170 16.56 16.44 6.51
N VAL A 171 16.56 17.27 7.55
CA VAL A 171 15.39 17.44 8.43
C VAL A 171 14.22 18.05 7.66
N SER A 172 14.43 19.11 6.88
CA SER A 172 13.36 19.75 6.12
C SER A 172 12.78 18.84 5.05
N TRP A 173 13.61 18.03 4.39
CA TRP A 173 13.12 17.05 3.39
C TRP A 173 12.23 15.95 3.99
N LEU A 174 12.45 15.59 5.26
CA LEU A 174 11.69 14.55 5.97
C LEU A 174 10.56 15.12 6.85
N PHE A 175 10.71 16.37 7.31
CA PHE A 175 9.82 17.03 8.25
C PHE A 175 9.76 18.54 7.93
N HIS A 176 8.71 18.94 7.23
CA HIS A 176 8.43 20.35 6.96
C HIS A 176 6.95 20.64 7.20
N ASN A 177 6.62 21.66 8.01
CA ASN A 177 5.24 22.08 8.28
C ASN A 177 4.28 20.93 8.68
N ASN A 178 4.73 20.02 9.57
CA ASN A 178 3.98 18.81 9.99
C ASN A 178 3.69 17.79 8.87
N SER A 179 4.35 17.93 7.72
CA SER A 179 4.31 17.04 6.56
C SER A 179 5.66 16.36 6.33
N ASN A 180 5.68 15.36 5.45
CA ASN A 180 6.90 14.70 4.99
C ASN A 180 7.04 14.89 3.47
N PRO A 181 7.69 15.99 3.03
CA PRO A 181 7.72 16.38 1.61
C PRO A 181 8.23 15.28 0.69
N LEU A 182 9.30 14.59 1.06
CA LEU A 182 9.89 13.54 0.22
C LEU A 182 8.93 12.36 0.03
N ILE A 183 8.28 11.91 1.11
CA ILE A 183 7.31 10.81 1.04
C ILE A 183 6.08 11.25 0.23
N GLU A 184 5.52 12.42 0.51
CA GLU A 184 4.34 12.96 -0.19
C GLU A 184 4.59 13.07 -1.71
N MET A 185 5.71 13.69 -2.11
CA MET A 185 6.07 13.81 -3.53
C MET A 185 6.27 12.44 -4.19
N SER A 186 6.94 11.51 -3.50
CA SER A 186 7.19 10.17 -4.05
C SER A 186 5.90 9.36 -4.18
N SER A 187 5.01 9.45 -3.19
CA SER A 187 3.70 8.81 -3.20
C SER A 187 2.80 9.35 -4.30
N GLU A 188 2.72 10.68 -4.45
CA GLU A 188 1.94 11.31 -5.52
C GLU A 188 2.50 10.96 -6.90
N ALA A 189 3.83 11.02 -7.07
CA ALA A 189 4.48 10.59 -8.30
C ALA A 189 4.18 9.13 -8.63
N SER A 190 4.19 8.24 -7.63
CA SER A 190 3.84 6.82 -7.79
C SER A 190 2.41 6.66 -8.31
N VAL A 191 1.43 7.39 -7.75
CA VAL A 191 0.04 7.34 -8.21
C VAL A 191 -0.10 7.81 -9.66
N ILE A 192 0.48 8.98 -9.99
CA ILE A 192 0.43 9.58 -11.32
C ILE A 192 1.09 8.67 -12.37
N MET A 193 2.30 8.18 -12.08
CA MET A 193 3.03 7.35 -13.05
C MET A 193 2.36 6.00 -13.26
N ASN A 194 1.79 5.40 -12.21
CA ASN A 194 1.09 4.13 -12.35
C ASN A 194 -0.18 4.27 -13.20
N ASP A 195 -0.95 5.34 -13.01
CA ASP A 195 -2.10 5.67 -13.87
C ASP A 195 -1.66 5.87 -15.32
N TYR A 196 -0.59 6.63 -15.54
CA TYR A 196 0.00 6.84 -16.87
C TYR A 196 0.41 5.53 -17.56
N TYR A 197 1.08 4.62 -16.85
CA TYR A 197 1.50 3.32 -17.40
C TYR A 197 0.31 2.46 -17.80
N ILE A 198 -0.67 2.31 -16.91
CA ILE A 198 -1.86 1.51 -17.18
C ILE A 198 -2.65 2.10 -18.36
N ALA A 199 -2.92 3.41 -18.34
CA ALA A 199 -3.63 4.09 -19.42
C ALA A 199 -2.91 3.93 -20.76
N THR A 200 -1.57 3.99 -20.76
CA THR A 200 -0.75 3.78 -21.97
C THR A 200 -0.90 2.37 -22.51
N ILE A 201 -0.83 1.34 -21.65
CA ILE A 201 -0.98 -0.07 -22.04
C ILE A 201 -2.39 -0.32 -22.62
N TYR A 202 -3.43 0.11 -21.90
CA TYR A 202 -4.82 -0.10 -22.33
C TYR A 202 -5.14 0.64 -23.63
N ARG A 203 -4.62 1.87 -23.82
CA ARG A 203 -4.75 2.61 -25.08
C ARG A 203 -3.99 1.98 -26.24
N ALA A 204 -2.72 1.59 -26.02
CA ALA A 204 -1.91 0.97 -27.06
C ALA A 204 -2.54 -0.32 -27.60
N LEU A 205 -3.31 -1.01 -26.76
CA LEU A 205 -4.00 -2.24 -27.11
C LEU A 205 -5.47 -2.02 -27.53
N GLY A 206 -5.94 -0.77 -27.65
CA GLY A 206 -7.31 -0.45 -28.07
C GLY A 206 -8.39 -0.93 -27.10
N ALA A 207 -8.11 -0.81 -25.81
CA ALA A 207 -8.97 -1.23 -24.70
C ALA A 207 -9.21 -0.08 -23.71
N GLU A 208 -9.23 1.19 -24.13
CA GLU A 208 -9.29 2.33 -23.20
C GLU A 208 -10.48 2.25 -22.24
N THR A 209 -11.63 1.78 -22.73
CA THR A 209 -12.86 1.69 -21.93
C THR A 209 -12.82 0.60 -20.85
N ASN A 210 -11.84 -0.30 -20.90
CA ASN A 210 -11.67 -1.34 -19.90
C ASN A 210 -10.94 -0.86 -18.65
N TYR A 211 -10.31 0.31 -18.68
CA TYR A 211 -9.65 0.91 -17.52
C TYR A 211 -10.41 2.14 -17.03
N LEU A 212 -10.88 2.08 -15.77
CA LEU A 212 -11.53 3.20 -15.09
C LEU A 212 -10.78 3.54 -13.80
N ARG A 213 -10.16 4.72 -13.75
CA ARG A 213 -9.63 5.32 -12.52
C ARG A 213 -10.63 6.31 -11.95
N ILE A 214 -11.03 6.11 -10.70
CA ILE A 214 -11.81 7.08 -9.94
C ILE A 214 -10.90 7.67 -8.87
N GLU A 215 -10.60 8.96 -9.02
CA GLU A 215 -9.74 9.72 -8.11
C GLU A 215 -10.42 11.04 -7.77
N VAL A 216 -10.50 11.38 -6.48
CA VAL A 216 -11.05 12.66 -6.05
C VAL A 216 -9.94 13.70 -6.06
N ARG A 217 -10.16 14.82 -6.75
CA ARG A 217 -9.29 16.01 -6.68
C ARG A 217 -10.01 17.10 -5.90
N GLN A 218 -9.57 17.38 -4.68
CA GLN A 218 -10.13 18.49 -3.90
C GLN A 218 -9.64 19.83 -4.46
N SER A 219 -10.51 20.63 -5.08
CA SER A 219 -10.17 22.01 -5.47
C SER A 219 -10.20 22.96 -4.26
N ARG A 220 -9.27 23.92 -4.17
CA ARG A 220 -9.33 24.99 -3.14
C ARG A 220 -10.69 25.68 -3.17
N SER A 221 -11.43 25.60 -2.06
CA SER A 221 -12.43 26.61 -1.72
C SER A 221 -11.71 27.96 -1.68
N LYS A 222 -12.02 28.86 -2.60
CA LYS A 222 -11.64 30.27 -2.45
C LYS A 222 -12.44 30.83 -1.28
N THR A 223 -11.92 30.69 -0.07
CA THR A 223 -12.46 31.45 1.07
C THR A 223 -12.22 32.92 0.74
N THR A 224 -13.32 33.63 0.53
CA THR A 224 -13.39 35.03 0.14
C THR A 224 -13.21 35.92 1.34
#